data_AF-A0A8E2DXT8-F1
#
_entry.id   AF-A0A8E2DXT8-F1
#
_cell.length_a   1.000
_cell.length_b   1.000
_cell.length_c   1.000
_cell.angle_alpha   90.00
_cell.angle_beta   90.00
_cell.angle_gamma   90.00
#
_symmetry.space_group_name_H-M   'P 1'
#
loop_
_entity.id
_entity.type
_entity.pdbx_description
1 polymer ?
#
loop_
_entity_poly.entity_id
_entity_poly.type
_entity_poly.pdbx_seq_one_letter_code
_entity_poly.pdbx_strand_id
1 'polypeptide(L)'
;MFRWYQNAKKCYIYLSEVLMAKTKASDYWESAFQGSKCFTHGWTLQELLAPSVVEFFPREGKRLGNKRVLERQIHDITGIANSALRGAPLVQFGVDERFS
;
A
#
# COMPACT_ATOMS: atom_id res chain seq x y z
N MET A 1 7.57 9.90 13.15
CA MET A 1 7.35 8.68 12.35
C MET A 1 7.66 8.91 10.87
N PHE A 2 6.90 9.72 10.14
CA PHE A 2 7.07 9.94 8.68
C PHE A 2 8.52 10.02 8.16
N ARG A 3 9.37 10.88 8.74
CA ARG A 3 10.77 11.04 8.29
C ARG A 3 11.62 9.76 8.40
N TRP A 4 11.31 8.87 9.34
CA TRP A 4 11.99 7.57 9.47
C TRP A 4 11.62 6.65 8.30
N TYR A 5 10.33 6.57 7.97
CA TYR A 5 9.84 5.82 6.82
C TYR A 5 10.33 6.42 5.50
N GLN A 6 10.38 7.75 5.38
CA GLN A 6 10.89 8.44 4.20
C GLN A 6 12.36 8.11 3.92
N ASN A 7 13.17 8.04 4.96
CA ASN A 7 14.60 7.74 4.86
C ASN A 7 14.90 6.23 4.82
N ALA A 8 13.89 5.37 4.98
CA ALA A 8 14.09 3.93 4.91
C ALA A 8 14.40 3.51 3.47
N LYS A 9 15.37 2.59 3.29
CA LYS A 9 15.65 1.97 1.99
C LYS A 9 14.46 1.18 1.47
N LYS A 10 13.76 0.47 2.37
CA LYS A 10 12.58 -0.34 2.09
C LYS A 10 11.69 -0.37 3.31
N CYS A 11 10.38 -0.40 3.08
CA CYS A 11 9.37 -0.72 4.07
C CYS A 11 8.66 -2.02 3.67
N TYR A 12 8.36 -2.86 4.66
CA TYR A 12 7.69 -4.14 4.46
C TYR A 12 6.35 -4.11 5.16
N ILE A 13 5.28 -4.37 4.40
CA ILE A 13 3.93 -4.47 4.95
C ILE A 13 3.52 -5.93 4.91
N TYR A 14 3.31 -6.49 6.10
CA TYR A 14 2.84 -7.85 6.28
C TYR A 14 1.32 -7.85 6.48
N LEU A 15 0.62 -8.55 5.61
CA LEU A 15 -0.83 -8.63 5.53
C LEU A 15 -1.29 -10.00 6.07
N SER A 16 -1.41 -10.12 7.39
CA SER A 16 -1.74 -11.39 8.06
C SER A 16 -3.09 -11.99 7.64
N GLU A 17 -4.04 -11.13 7.27
CA GLU A 17 -5.39 -11.52 6.86
C GLU A 17 -5.45 -11.97 5.38
N VAL A 18 -4.39 -11.72 4.60
CA VAL A 18 -4.34 -12.07 3.17
C VAL A 18 -3.72 -13.44 3.02
N LEU A 19 -4.50 -14.38 2.51
CA LEU A 19 -4.07 -15.74 2.19
C LEU A 19 -3.87 -15.90 0.68
N MET A 20 -2.76 -16.49 0.28
CA MET A 20 -2.57 -16.95 -1.10
C MET A 20 -3.38 -18.23 -1.30
N ALA A 21 -4.37 -18.19 -2.20
CA ALA A 21 -5.04 -19.42 -2.62
C ALA A 21 -4.01 -20.41 -3.21
N LYS A 22 -4.08 -21.68 -2.81
CA LYS A 22 -3.17 -22.74 -3.28
C LYS A 22 -3.43 -23.15 -4.75
N THR A 23 -4.53 -22.69 -5.34
CA THR A 23 -4.95 -22.98 -6.71
C THR A 23 -4.63 -21.79 -7.62
N LYS A 24 -4.38 -22.08 -8.91
CA LYS A 24 -3.92 -21.12 -9.94
C LYS A 24 -4.86 -19.93 -10.24
N ALA A 25 -5.95 -19.77 -9.49
CA ALA A 25 -6.86 -18.65 -9.65
C ALA A 25 -6.19 -17.40 -9.02
N SER A 26 -5.67 -16.56 -9.90
CA SER A 26 -4.96 -15.31 -9.60
C SER A 26 -5.77 -14.30 -8.79
N ASP A 27 -7.08 -14.49 -8.64
CA ASP A 27 -7.98 -13.39 -8.25
C ASP A 27 -8.29 -13.38 -6.75
N TYR A 28 -8.10 -14.49 -6.03
CA TYR A 28 -8.54 -14.58 -4.62
C TYR A 28 -7.75 -13.68 -3.67
N TRP A 29 -6.43 -13.56 -3.90
CA TRP A 29 -5.60 -12.71 -3.05
C TRP A 29 -5.88 -11.23 -3.28
N GLU A 30 -6.34 -10.83 -4.47
CA GLU A 30 -6.68 -9.43 -4.77
C GLU A 30 -7.88 -8.97 -3.96
N SER A 31 -8.94 -9.79 -3.89
CA SER A 31 -10.10 -9.48 -3.04
C SER A 31 -9.72 -9.42 -1.56
N ALA A 32 -8.87 -10.35 -1.09
CA ALA A 32 -8.37 -10.33 0.28
C ALA A 32 -7.48 -9.10 0.57
N PHE A 33 -6.65 -8.70 -0.41
CA PHE A 33 -5.81 -7.51 -0.33
C PHE A 33 -6.68 -6.25 -0.22
N GLN A 34 -7.74 -6.14 -1.04
CA GLN A 34 -8.71 -5.05 -0.98
C GLN A 34 -9.44 -4.97 0.37
N GLY A 35 -9.77 -6.12 0.96
CA GLY A 35 -10.39 -6.21 2.29
C GLY A 35 -9.42 -6.08 3.46
N SER A 36 -8.12 -5.84 3.22
CA SER A 36 -7.14 -5.84 4.30
C SER A 36 -7.30 -4.64 5.23
N LYS A 37 -7.31 -4.91 6.54
CA LYS A 37 -7.39 -3.88 7.60
C LYS A 37 -6.21 -2.90 7.57
N CYS A 38 -5.11 -3.28 6.92
CA CYS A 38 -3.98 -2.40 6.66
C CYS A 38 -4.36 -1.17 5.82
N PHE A 39 -5.45 -1.17 5.08
CA PHE A 39 -5.87 0.02 4.32
C PHE A 39 -6.93 0.87 5.05
N THR A 40 -7.54 0.34 6.12
CA THR A 40 -8.59 1.03 6.88
C THR A 40 -8.09 1.62 8.20
N HIS A 41 -6.91 1.22 8.69
CA HIS A 41 -6.29 1.82 9.86
C HIS A 41 -5.37 2.98 9.45
N GLY A 42 -5.64 4.18 9.98
CA GLY A 42 -4.94 5.42 9.57
C GLY A 42 -3.41 5.45 9.77
N TRP A 43 -2.83 4.50 10.52
CA TRP A 43 -1.37 4.41 10.72
C TRP A 43 -0.61 3.98 9.46
N THR A 44 -1.21 3.18 8.60
CA THR A 44 -0.54 2.63 7.40
C THR A 44 -0.34 3.67 6.30
N LEU A 45 -1.05 4.80 6.35
CA LEU A 45 -0.91 5.85 5.35
C LEU A 45 0.50 6.46 5.33
N GLN A 46 1.10 6.67 6.51
CA GLN A 46 2.47 7.17 6.61
C GLN A 46 3.49 6.13 6.14
N GLU A 47 3.26 4.86 6.48
CA GLU A 47 4.12 3.73 6.08
C GLU A 47 4.03 3.44 4.57
N LEU A 48 2.90 3.80 3.96
CA LEU A 48 2.66 3.65 2.54
C LEU A 48 3.22 4.83 1.73
N LEU A 49 2.98 6.07 2.18
CA LEU A 49 3.31 7.28 1.43
C LEU A 49 4.75 7.73 1.62
N ALA A 50 5.29 7.64 2.83
CA ALA A 50 6.61 8.18 3.11
C ALA A 50 7.75 7.43 2.40
N PRO A 51 7.82 6.07 2.41
CA PRO A 51 8.92 5.35 1.79
C PRO A 51 8.85 5.39 0.26
N SER A 52 10.03 5.45 -0.36
CA SER A 52 10.18 5.29 -1.81
C SER A 52 9.85 3.87 -2.28
N VAL A 53 10.15 2.86 -1.46
CA VAL A 53 9.93 1.43 -1.76
C VAL A 53 9.15 0.79 -0.62
N VAL A 54 7.99 0.24 -0.95
CA VAL A 54 7.15 -0.57 -0.05
C VAL A 54 6.90 -1.90 -0.73
N GLU A 55 7.12 -3.00 -0.02
CA GLU A 55 6.86 -4.37 -0.49
C GLU A 55 5.79 -5.04 0.38
N PHE A 56 4.85 -5.73 -0.27
CA PHE A 56 3.71 -6.37 0.39
C PHE A 56 3.90 -7.88 0.46
N PHE A 57 3.63 -8.41 1.65
CA PHE A 57 3.77 -9.84 1.96
C PHE A 57 2.45 -10.35 2.56
N PRO A 58 1.86 -11.43 2.01
CA PRO A 58 0.70 -12.08 2.59
C PRO A 58 1.15 -12.98 3.74
N ARG A 59 0.21 -13.65 4.39
CA ARG A 59 0.50 -14.53 5.53
C ARG A 59 1.54 -15.60 5.24
N GLU A 60 1.60 -16.10 4.01
CA GLU A 60 2.55 -17.13 3.57
C GLU A 60 3.98 -16.59 3.38
N GLY A 61 4.19 -15.28 3.47
CA GLY A 61 5.50 -14.64 3.31
C GLY A 61 6.01 -14.60 1.87
N LYS A 62 5.18 -14.95 0.88
CA LYS A 62 5.53 -14.84 -0.55
C LYS A 62 5.19 -13.45 -1.08
N ARG A 63 6.20 -12.67 -1.47
CA ARG A 63 6.05 -11.30 -2.00
C ARG A 63 4.91 -11.19 -3.04
N LEU A 64 3.90 -10.36 -2.75
CA LEU A 64 2.81 -10.04 -3.66
C LEU A 64 3.25 -9.04 -4.73
N GLY A 65 3.96 -8.00 -4.31
CA GLY A 65 4.33 -6.89 -5.17
C GLY A 65 4.91 -5.74 -4.38
N ASN A 66 5.21 -4.65 -5.08
CA ASN A 66 5.57 -3.38 -4.46
C ASN A 66 4.47 -2.35 -4.68
N LYS A 67 4.55 -1.22 -3.96
CA LYS A 67 3.61 -0.10 -4.09
C LYS A 67 3.37 0.37 -5.53
N ARG A 68 4.38 0.30 -6.42
CA ARG A 68 4.21 0.68 -7.83
C ARG A 68 3.41 -0.34 -8.62
N VAL A 69 3.66 -1.64 -8.40
CA VAL A 69 2.93 -2.73 -9.06
C VAL A 69 1.47 -2.75 -8.61
N LEU A 70 1.21 -2.46 -7.34
CA LEU A 70 -0.12 -2.49 -6.74
C LEU A 70 -0.78 -1.12 -6.64
N GLU A 71 -0.26 -0.10 -7.34
CA GLU A 71 -0.70 1.30 -7.18
C GLU A 71 -2.19 1.46 -7.52
N ARG A 72 -2.68 0.76 -8.56
CA ARG A 72 -4.09 0.79 -8.96
C ARG A 72 -4.97 0.22 -7.85
N GLN A 73 -4.65 -0.98 -7.36
CA GLN A 73 -5.40 -1.60 -6.27
C GLN A 73 -5.40 -0.71 -5.02
N ILE A 74 -4.24 -0.13 -4.67
CA ILE A 74 -4.12 0.76 -3.52
C ILE A 74 -4.96 2.02 -3.70
N HIS A 75 -4.91 2.65 -4.88
CA HIS A 75 -5.75 3.80 -5.23
C HIS A 75 -7.23 3.46 -5.11
N ASP A 76 -7.66 2.32 -5.63
CA ASP A 76 -9.07 1.91 -5.61
C ASP A 76 -9.60 1.66 -4.19
N ILE A 77 -8.72 1.23 -3.26
CA ILE A 77 -9.08 1.01 -1.85
C ILE A 77 -9.05 2.33 -1.04
N THR A 78 -8.02 3.16 -1.26
CA THR A 78 -7.70 4.28 -0.37
C THR A 78 -8.11 5.64 -0.91
N GLY A 79 -8.40 5.76 -2.21
CA GLY A 79 -8.60 7.03 -2.91
C GLY A 79 -7.30 7.83 -3.12
N ILE A 80 -6.15 7.36 -2.65
CA ILE A 80 -4.91 8.11 -2.77
C ILE A 80 -4.44 8.12 -4.23
N ALA A 81 -4.24 9.31 -4.77
CA ALA A 81 -3.75 9.52 -6.11
C ALA A 81 -2.47 8.70 -6.42
N ASN A 82 -2.43 8.08 -7.59
CA ASN A 82 -1.26 7.31 -8.05
C ASN A 82 0.04 8.15 -8.04
N SER A 83 -0.06 9.46 -8.35
CA SER A 83 1.07 10.39 -8.26
C SER A 83 1.60 10.52 -6.82
N ALA A 84 0.72 10.55 -5.81
CA ALA A 84 1.11 10.60 -4.41
C ALA A 84 1.79 9.29 -3.99
N LEU A 85 1.26 8.13 -4.41
CA LEU A 85 1.89 6.82 -4.18
C LEU A 85 3.30 6.75 -4.79
N ARG A 86 3.53 7.42 -5.92
CA ARG A 86 4.83 7.53 -6.59
C ARG A 86 5.78 8.55 -5.95
N GLY A 87 5.33 9.31 -4.95
CA GLY A 87 6.14 10.28 -4.20
C GLY A 87 6.09 11.71 -4.75
N ALA A 88 5.02 12.08 -5.46
CA ALA A 88 4.83 13.47 -5.88
C ALA A 88 4.81 14.42 -4.67
N PRO A 89 5.40 15.62 -4.79
CA PRO A 89 5.36 16.63 -3.73
C PRO A 89 3.93 17.00 -3.32
N LEU A 90 3.68 17.13 -2.00
CA LEU A 90 2.36 17.48 -1.47
C LEU A 90 1.80 18.78 -2.06
N VAL A 91 2.67 19.73 -2.44
CA VAL A 91 2.28 21.01 -3.06
C VAL A 91 1.44 20.84 -4.34
N GLN A 92 1.54 19.69 -5.02
CA GLN A 92 0.80 19.40 -6.25
C GLN A 92 -0.66 18.98 -6.01
N PHE A 93 -1.03 18.67 -4.76
CA PHE A 93 -2.38 18.23 -4.39
C PHE A 93 -3.16 19.37 -3.75
N GLY A 94 -4.46 19.46 -4.04
CA GLY A 94 -5.37 20.40 -3.39
C GLY A 94 -5.50 20.15 -1.88
N VAL A 95 -6.06 21.11 -1.14
CA VAL A 95 -6.28 20.96 0.31
C VAL A 95 -7.20 19.78 0.58
N ASP A 96 -8.30 19.66 -0.17
CA ASP A 96 -9.27 18.59 0.00
C ASP A 96 -8.64 17.21 -0.26
N GLU A 97 -7.74 17.09 -1.24
CA GLU A 97 -7.02 15.84 -1.53
C GLU A 97 -6.01 15.46 -0.43
N ARG A 98 -5.50 16.43 0.33
CA ARG A 98 -4.53 16.17 1.42
C ARG A 98 -5.19 15.73 2.72
N PHE A 99 -6.48 16.02 2.90
CA PHE A 99 -7.22 15.82 4.15
C PHE A 99 -8.47 14.93 3.99
N SER A 100 -8.70 14.35 2.80
CA SER A 100 -9.68 13.26 2.57
C SER A 100 -9.15 11.92 3.08
#